data_AF-A0A928SV29-F1
#
_entry.id   AF-A0A928SV29-F1
#
_cell.length_a   1.000
_cell.length_b   1.000
_cell.length_c   1.000
_cell.angle_alpha   90.00
_cell.angle_beta   90.00
_cell.angle_gamma   90.00
#
_symmetry.space_group_name_H-M   'P 1'
#
loop_
_entity.id
_entity.type
_entity.pdbx_description
1 polymer ?
#
loop_
_entity_poly.entity_id
_entity_poly.type
_entity_poly.pdbx_seq_one_letter_code
_entity_poly.pdbx_strand_id
1 'polypeptide(L)'
;MTHGSTKGPRFRTSREAYDWVRWDPAFDPAEFVVLYDDHDDALAEVAFEAFEPQGEIPWHRVRALRRRGEIVWDRDARIDRLAEARRHVR
;
A
#
# COMPACT_ATOMS: atom_id res chain seq x y z
N MET A 1 0.47 -9.44 -17.23
CA MET A 1 0.06 -10.49 -16.28
C MET A 1 -0.95 -9.88 -15.32
N THR A 2 -2.22 -9.88 -15.72
CA THR A 2 -3.35 -9.29 -15.02
C THR A 2 -3.85 -10.26 -13.95
N HIS A 3 -3.65 -9.95 -12.67
CA HIS A 3 -4.29 -10.73 -11.61
C HIS A 3 -5.72 -10.23 -11.40
N GLY A 4 -6.63 -10.73 -12.25
CA GLY A 4 -8.04 -10.79 -11.91
C GLY A 4 -8.23 -11.78 -10.77
N SER A 5 -8.62 -11.30 -9.61
CA SER A 5 -9.19 -12.14 -8.56
C SER A 5 -10.47 -11.50 -8.06
N THR A 6 -11.57 -11.85 -8.72
CA THR A 6 -12.93 -11.67 -8.24
C THR A 6 -13.10 -12.51 -6.97
N LYS A 7 -12.96 -11.88 -5.80
CA LYS A 7 -13.18 -12.51 -4.50
C LYS A 7 -13.79 -11.45 -3.57
N GLY A 8 -15.06 -11.62 -3.16
CA GLY A 8 -15.83 -10.67 -2.31
C GLY A 8 -15.08 -10.22 -1.06
N PRO A 9 -15.43 -9.06 -0.46
CA PRO A 9 -14.51 -8.05 0.10
C PRO A 9 -13.42 -8.70 0.96
N ARG A 10 -12.35 -9.13 0.29
CA ARG A 10 -11.16 -9.62 0.96
C ARG A 10 -10.38 -8.39 1.34
N PHE A 11 -9.92 -8.37 2.59
CA PHE A 11 -8.97 -7.36 3.03
C PHE A 11 -7.81 -7.33 2.04
N ARG A 12 -7.55 -6.15 1.43
CA ARG A 12 -6.56 -6.02 0.36
C ARG A 12 -5.19 -6.47 0.85
N THR A 13 -4.50 -7.26 0.05
CA THR A 13 -3.10 -7.61 0.32
C THR A 13 -2.18 -6.41 0.06
N SER A 14 -0.97 -6.42 0.61
CA SER A 14 0.01 -5.34 0.39
C SER A 14 0.27 -5.08 -1.10
N ARG A 15 0.28 -6.16 -1.89
CA ARG A 15 0.42 -6.10 -3.35
C ARG A 15 -0.78 -5.41 -4.01
N GLU A 16 -2.00 -5.72 -3.62
CA GLU A 16 -3.21 -5.09 -4.18
C GLU A 16 -3.31 -3.62 -3.78
N ALA A 17 -2.97 -3.29 -2.52
CA ALA A 17 -2.92 -1.91 -2.04
C ALA A 17 -1.90 -1.09 -2.84
N TYR A 18 -0.72 -1.65 -3.09
CA TYR A 18 0.30 -1.04 -3.93
C TYR A 18 -0.15 -0.88 -5.39
N ASP A 19 -0.72 -1.94 -5.99
CA ASP A 19 -1.20 -1.89 -7.38
C ASP A 19 -2.28 -0.81 -7.55
N TRP A 20 -3.17 -0.64 -6.57
CA TRP A 20 -4.13 0.46 -6.53
C TRP A 20 -3.48 1.83 -6.54
N VAL A 21 -2.54 2.10 -5.63
CA VAL A 21 -1.85 3.41 -5.59
C VAL A 21 -1.05 3.66 -6.87
N ARG A 22 -0.46 2.62 -7.46
CA ARG A 22 0.37 2.73 -8.66
C ARG A 22 -0.42 2.98 -9.94
N TRP A 23 -1.57 2.32 -10.11
CA TRP A 23 -2.32 2.35 -11.36
C TRP A 23 -3.57 3.21 -11.32
N ASP A 24 -4.07 3.55 -10.13
CA ASP A 24 -5.25 4.41 -10.01
C ASP A 24 -4.82 5.89 -10.09
N PRO A 25 -5.25 6.64 -11.13
CA PRO A 25 -4.85 8.02 -11.32
C PRO A 25 -5.43 8.97 -10.26
N ALA A 26 -6.34 8.52 -9.39
CA ALA A 26 -6.82 9.31 -8.27
C ALA A 26 -5.78 9.43 -7.13
N PHE A 27 -4.71 8.62 -7.16
CA PHE A 27 -3.65 8.64 -6.18
C PHE A 27 -2.35 9.15 -6.80
N ASP A 28 -1.70 10.07 -6.09
CA ASP A 28 -0.36 10.53 -6.45
C ASP A 28 0.67 9.71 -5.65
N PRO A 29 1.48 8.85 -6.31
CA PRO A 29 2.38 7.93 -5.62
C PRO A 29 3.48 8.64 -4.80
N ALA A 30 3.86 9.87 -5.14
CA ALA A 30 4.86 10.63 -4.38
C ALA A 30 4.36 10.97 -2.97
N GLU A 31 3.05 10.95 -2.75
CA GLU A 31 2.45 11.20 -1.45
C GLU A 31 2.42 9.97 -0.54
N PHE A 32 2.75 8.81 -1.09
CA PHE A 32 2.69 7.53 -0.40
C PHE A 32 4.07 7.07 0.05
N VAL A 33 4.06 6.40 1.20
CA VAL A 33 5.21 5.81 1.86
C VAL A 33 4.84 4.38 2.21
N VAL A 34 5.72 3.44 1.86
CA VAL A 34 5.59 2.02 2.17
C VAL A 34 6.28 1.76 3.49
N LEU A 35 5.54 1.24 4.47
CA LEU A 35 6.07 0.80 5.74
C LEU A 35 6.31 -0.70 5.68
N TYR A 36 7.55 -1.11 5.92
CA TYR A 36 7.96 -2.50 5.88
C TYR A 36 8.78 -2.87 7.11
N ASP A 37 8.80 -4.17 7.39
CA ASP A 37 9.55 -4.80 8.46
C ASP A 37 11.02 -4.98 8.03
N ASP A 38 11.94 -4.22 8.64
CA ASP A 38 13.38 -4.26 8.35
C ASP A 38 14.19 -5.09 9.37
N HIS A 39 13.53 -6.03 10.07
CA HIS A 39 14.17 -6.94 11.04
C HIS A 39 14.62 -6.31 12.38
N ASP A 40 14.80 -4.98 12.46
CA ASP A 40 15.31 -4.26 13.66
C ASP A 40 14.19 -3.79 14.63
N ASP A 41 13.08 -4.53 14.71
CA ASP A 41 11.89 -4.24 15.57
C ASP A 41 11.10 -2.96 15.20
N ALA A 42 11.66 -2.07 14.37
CA ALA A 42 10.99 -0.88 13.84
C ALA A 42 10.50 -1.06 12.40
N LEU A 43 9.35 -0.45 12.09
CA LEU A 43 8.88 -0.33 10.71
C LEU A 43 9.72 0.71 9.98
N ALA A 44 10.48 0.27 8.99
CA ALA A 44 11.18 1.16 8.08
C ALA A 44 10.18 1.77 7.10
N GLU A 45 10.43 3.02 6.70
CA GLU A 45 9.60 3.74 5.74
C GLU A 45 10.40 4.04 4.47
N VAL A 46 9.85 3.71 3.31
CA VAL A 46 10.44 4.05 2.01
C VAL A 46 9.40 4.75 1.15
N ALA A 47 9.82 5.77 0.40
CA ALA A 47 8.94 6.43 -0.54
C ALA A 47 8.36 5.40 -1.52
N PHE A 48 7.09 5.51 -1.86
CA PHE A 48 6.44 4.55 -2.75
C PHE A 48 7.12 4.49 -4.12
N GLU A 49 7.61 5.62 -4.62
CA GLU A 49 8.38 5.69 -5.87
C GLU A 49 9.75 5.01 -5.79
N ALA A 50 10.36 4.99 -4.60
CA ALA A 50 11.61 4.30 -4.34
C ALA A 50 11.43 2.81 -4.01
N PHE A 51 10.19 2.36 -3.76
CA PHE A 51 9.90 0.96 -3.48
C PHE A 51 9.95 0.14 -4.78
N GLU A 52 10.89 -0.79 -4.83
CA GLU A 52 11.02 -1.71 -5.97
C GLU A 52 10.27 -3.02 -5.72
N PRO A 53 9.20 -3.32 -6.48
CA PRO A 53 8.37 -4.51 -6.28
C PRO A 53 9.07 -5.85 -6.55
N GLN A 54 10.24 -5.82 -7.20
CA GLN A 54 11.13 -6.96 -7.45
C GLN A 54 12.51 -6.76 -6.80
N GLY A 55 12.63 -5.77 -5.92
CA GLY A 55 13.86 -5.46 -5.22
C GLY A 55 14.04 -6.31 -3.97
N GLU A 56 14.78 -5.75 -3.02
CA GLU A 56 15.21 -6.41 -1.80
C GLU A 56 14.09 -6.56 -0.76
N ILE A 57 13.00 -5.79 -0.91
CA ILE A 57 11.89 -5.75 0.04
C ILE A 57 10.73 -6.62 -0.47
N PRO A 58 10.57 -7.85 0.04
CA PRO A 58 9.46 -8.70 -0.36
C PRO A 58 8.10 -8.19 0.18
N TRP A 59 7.03 -8.42 -0.59
CA TRP A 59 5.66 -7.99 -0.27
C TRP A 59 5.14 -8.42 1.11
N HIS A 60 5.59 -9.57 1.61
CA HIS A 60 5.16 -10.07 2.92
C HIS A 60 5.75 -9.26 4.09
N ARG A 61 6.83 -8.49 3.85
CA ARG A 61 7.40 -7.54 4.80
C ARG A 61 6.67 -6.21 4.81
N VAL A 62 5.97 -5.85 3.73
CA VAL A 62 5.14 -4.64 3.72
C VAL A 62 3.99 -4.83 4.72
N ARG A 63 3.93 -3.92 5.70
CA ARG A 63 2.95 -3.92 6.79
C ARG A 63 1.88 -2.86 6.61
N ALA A 64 2.27 -1.64 6.20
CA ALA A 64 1.35 -0.52 6.06
C ALA A 64 1.72 0.42 4.90
N LEU A 65 0.77 1.23 4.47
CA LEU A 65 0.96 2.36 3.56
C LEU A 65 0.51 3.64 4.26
N ARG A 66 1.38 4.63 4.25
CA ARG A 66 1.12 5.97 4.78
C ARG A 66 1.01 6.96 3.63
N ARG A 67 0.00 7.82 3.63
CA ARG A 67 -0.19 8.89 2.67
C ARG A 67 -0.19 10.23 3.39
N ARG A 68 0.68 11.17 3.01
CA ARG A 68 0.78 12.51 3.64
C ARG A 68 0.83 12.48 5.19
N GLY A 69 1.42 11.44 5.78
CA GLY A 69 1.49 11.26 7.24
C GLY A 69 0.34 10.46 7.87
N GLU A 70 -0.71 10.11 7.11
CA GLU A 70 -1.83 9.31 7.60
C GLU A 70 -1.76 7.86 7.12
N ILE A 71 -2.01 6.88 8.00
CA ILE A 71 -2.10 5.47 7.60
C ILE A 71 -3.38 5.24 6.79
N VAL A 72 -3.22 4.91 5.52
CA VAL A 72 -4.33 4.65 4.58
C VAL A 72 -4.60 3.17 4.38
N TRP A 73 -3.59 2.33 4.62
CA TRP A 73 -3.74 0.88 4.61
C TRP A 73 -2.82 0.28 5.65
N ASP A 74 -3.32 -0.65 6.46
CA ASP A 74 -2.56 -1.34 7.49
C ASP A 74 -3.09 -2.76 7.65
N ARG A 75 -2.23 -3.76 7.46
CA ARG A 75 -2.65 -5.16 7.55
C ARG A 75 -2.83 -5.67 8.97
N ASP A 76 -2.14 -5.10 9.94
CA ASP A 76 -2.17 -5.51 11.34
C ASP A 76 -3.43 -4.95 12.01
N ALA A 77 -3.63 -3.64 11.86
CA ALA A 77 -4.84 -2.95 12.29
C ALA A 77 -6.05 -3.20 11.38
N ARG A 78 -5.86 -3.89 10.24
CA ARG A 78 -6.86 -4.15 9.19
C ARG A 78 -7.57 -2.86 8.72
N ILE A 79 -6.79 -1.80 8.53
CA ILE A 79 -7.24 -0.51 8.02
C ILE A 79 -7.16 -0.53 6.49
N ASP A 80 -8.23 -0.10 5.82
CA ASP A 80 -8.30 -0.01 4.36
C ASP A 80 -9.09 1.24 3.95
N ARG A 81 -8.45 2.40 4.02
CA ARG A 81 -9.02 3.70 3.64
C ARG A 81 -8.82 4.03 2.16
N LEU A 82 -8.12 3.19 1.41
CA LEU A 82 -7.93 3.37 -0.03
C LEU A 82 -9.27 3.41 -0.79
N ALA A 83 -10.23 2.56 -0.40
CA ALA A 83 -11.57 2.57 -1.01
C ALA A 83 -12.35 3.87 -0.76
N GLU A 84 -12.20 4.45 0.43
CA GLU A 84 -12.86 5.70 0.83
C GLU A 84 -12.15 6.92 0.22
N ALA A 85 -10.82 6.91 0.19
CA ALA A 85 -10.01 7.97 -0.39
C ALA A 85 -10.30 8.19 -1.88
N ARG A 86 -10.63 7.12 -2.62
CA ARG A 86 -11.09 7.21 -4.02
C ARG A 86 -12.37 8.05 -4.19
N ARG A 87 -13.23 8.16 -3.16
CA ARG A 87 -14.50 8.92 -3.25
C ARG A 87 -14.32 10.43 -3.14
N HIS A 88 -13.11 10.91 -2.82
CA HIS A 88 -12.80 12.34 -2.71
C HIS A 88 -12.16 12.88 -4.00
N VAL A 89 -12.92 12.84 -5.10
CA VAL A 89 -12.73 13.74 -6.23
C VAL A 89 -14.01 14.56 -6.34
N ARG A 90 -13.95 15.81 -5.89
CA ARG A 90 -14.98 16.82 -6.08
C ARG A 90 -14.37 18.00 -6.81
#